data_AF-A0A800C9Q9-F1
#
_entry.id   AF-A0A800C9Q9-F1
#
_cell.length_a   1.000
_cell.length_b   1.000
_cell.length_c   1.000
_cell.angle_alpha   90.00
_cell.angle_beta   90.00
_cell.angle_gamma   90.00
#
_symmetry.space_group_name_H-M   'P 1'
#
loop_
_entity.id
_entity.type
_entity.pdbx_description
1 polymer ?
#
loop_
_entity_poly.entity_id
_entity_poly.type
_entity_poly.pdbx_seq_one_letter_code
_entity_poly.pdbx_strand_id
1 'polypeptide(L)' 'MSNQQIGLLIIFIGLLCIVGGALVWIGAFAWFGRLPGDIRIEGEHVKIYIPFASMLLLSLALSLLLGVINRLFR' A
#
# COMPACT_ATOMS: atom_id res chain seq x y z
N MET A 1 -2.75 -4.41 28.17
CA MET A 1 -3.55 -5.20 27.22
C MET A 1 -3.80 -6.57 27.83
N SER A 2 -5.01 -7.10 27.76
CA SER A 2 -5.27 -8.48 28.21
C SER A 2 -4.65 -9.49 27.23
N ASN A 3 -4.36 -10.71 27.70
CA ASN A 3 -3.82 -11.77 26.85
C ASN A 3 -4.71 -12.05 25.62
N GLN A 4 -6.03 -11.88 25.75
CA GLN A 4 -6.98 -11.97 24.64
C GLN A 4 -6.76 -10.88 23.59
N GLN A 5 -6.51 -9.63 24.01
CA GLN A 5 -6.21 -8.52 23.10
C GLN A 5 -4.89 -8.75 22.36
N ILE A 6 -3.88 -9.28 23.05
CA ILE A 6 -2.57 -9.60 22.47
C ILE A 6 -2.72 -10.76 21.46
N GLY A 7 -3.49 -11.80 21.80
CA GLY A 7 -3.77 -12.91 20.89
C GLY A 7 -4.47 -12.46 19.61
N LEU A 8 -5.48 -11.60 19.73
CA LEU A 8 -6.17 -11.00 18.57
C LEU A 8 -5.23 -10.15 17.72
N LEU A 9 -4.34 -9.37 18.34
CA LEU A 9 -3.34 -8.57 17.62
C LEU A 9 -2.41 -9.47 16.78
N ILE A 10 -1.92 -10.57 17.37
CA ILE A 10 -1.03 -11.52 16.67
C ILE A 10 -1.76 -12.15 15.48
N ILE A 11 -3.02 -12.60 15.67
CA ILE A 11 -3.83 -13.17 14.59
C ILE A 11 -4.02 -12.14 13.46
N PHE A 12 -4.33 -10.90 13.81
CA PHE A 12 -4.55 -9.84 12.84
C PHE A 12 -3.29 -9.54 12.03
N ILE A 13 -2.13 -9.42 12.68
CA ILE A 13 -0.84 -9.23 12.01
C ILE A 13 -0.55 -10.40 11.07
N GLY A 14 -0.73 -11.64 11.55
CA GLY A 14 -0.53 -12.84 10.74
C GLY A 14 -1.41 -12.86 9.48
N LEU A 15 -2.69 -12.52 9.63
CA LEU A 15 -3.62 -12.41 8.51
C LEU A 15 -3.16 -11.33 7.51
N LEU A 16 -2.73 -10.17 8.00
CA LEU A 16 -2.26 -9.06 7.18
C LEU A 16 -0.99 -9.45 6.41
N CYS A 17 -0.08 -10.20 7.02
CA CYS A 17 1.09 -10.78 6.36
C CYS A 17 0.70 -11.80 5.27
N ILE A 18 -0.26 -12.70 5.53
CA ILE A 18 -0.73 -13.67 4.53
C ILE A 18 -1.32 -12.96 3.32
N VAL A 19 -2.24 -12.01 3.55
CA VAL A 19 -2.86 -11.22 2.48
C VAL A 19 -1.80 -10.42 1.72
N GLY A 20 -0.92 -9.73 2.43
CA GLY A 20 0.19 -8.97 1.81
C GLY A 20 1.10 -9.86 0.96
N GLY A 21 1.49 -11.03 1.49
CA GLY A 21 2.31 -12.01 0.77
C GLY A 21 1.64 -12.55 -0.48
N ALA A 22 0.34 -12.87 -0.42
CA ALA A 22 -0.43 -13.31 -1.57
C ALA A 22 -0.51 -12.23 -2.66
N LEU A 23 -0.73 -10.96 -2.28
CA LEU A 23 -0.73 -9.82 -3.20
C LEU A 23 0.63 -9.64 -3.88
N VAL A 24 1.73 -9.76 -3.13
CA VAL A 24 3.08 -9.72 -3.70
C VAL A 24 3.31 -10.89 -4.65
N TRP A 25 2.88 -12.10 -4.28
CA TRP A 25 3.07 -13.31 -5.09
C TRP A 25 2.38 -13.22 -6.46
N ILE A 26 1.17 -12.65 -6.53
CA ILE A 26 0.47 -12.44 -7.81
C ILE A 26 0.95 -11.20 -8.57
N GLY A 27 1.93 -10.46 -8.06
CA GLY A 27 2.45 -9.25 -8.69
C GLY A 27 1.52 -8.04 -8.59
N ALA A 28 0.63 -8.00 -7.59
CA ALA A 28 -0.36 -6.93 -7.43
C ALA A 28 0.25 -5.53 -7.24
N PHE A 29 1.54 -5.44 -6.88
CA PHE A 29 2.27 -4.18 -6.73
C PHE A 29 3.33 -3.94 -7.83
N ALA A 30 3.42 -4.81 -8.85
CA ALA A 30 4.43 -4.69 -9.90
C ALA A 30 4.29 -3.43 -10.77
N TRP A 31 3.10 -2.81 -10.77
CA TRP A 31 2.82 -1.55 -11.45
C TRP A 31 3.22 -0.31 -10.63
N PHE A 32 3.41 -0.45 -9.32
CA PHE A 32 3.71 0.67 -8.43
C PHE A 32 5.11 1.22 -8.70
N GLY A 33 5.23 2.52 -8.92
CA GLY A 33 6.47 3.16 -9.39
C GLY A 33 6.77 2.94 -10.88
N ARG A 34 5.83 2.34 -11.64
CA ARG A 34 5.95 2.11 -13.09
C ARG A 34 4.95 2.86 -13.95
N LEU A 35 4.18 3.77 -13.36
CA LEU A 35 3.18 4.55 -14.09
C LEU A 35 3.87 5.63 -14.94
N PRO A 36 3.26 6.05 -16.06
CA PRO A 36 3.73 7.21 -16.81
C PRO A 36 3.72 8.44 -15.89
N GLY A 37 4.88 9.08 -15.72
CA GLY A 37 5.09 10.16 -14.75
C GLY A 37 5.89 9.76 -13.50
N ASP A 38 6.10 8.45 -13.26
CA ASP A 38 7.10 8.00 -12.29
C ASP A 38 8.50 8.08 -12.92
N ILE A 39 9.43 8.73 -12.22
CA ILE A 39 10.80 8.93 -12.70
C ILE A 39 11.70 7.87 -12.08
N ARG A 40 12.43 7.15 -12.94
CA ARG A 40 13.44 6.18 -12.53
C ARG A 40 14.77 6.53 -13.15
N ILE A 41 15.75 6.80 -12.29
CA ILE A 41 17.12 7.08 -12.70
C ILE A 41 17.95 5.90 -12.19
N GLU A 42 18.35 5.04 -13.10
CA GLU A 42 19.24 3.91 -12.81
C GLU A 42 20.66 4.26 -13.25
N GLY A 43 21.51 4.58 -12.28
CA GLY A 43 22.94 4.71 -12.47
C GLY A 43 23.67 3.41 -12.09
N GLU A 44 24.97 3.38 -12.37
CA GLU A 44 25.83 2.21 -12.13
C GLU A 44 25.97 1.86 -10.64
N HIS A 45 25.97 2.88 -9.77
CA HIS A 45 26.11 2.71 -8.30
C HIS A 45 24.89 3.21 -7.51
N VAL A 46 23.94 3.89 -8.15
CA VAL A 46 22.82 4.55 -7.47
C VAL A 46 21.54 4.37 -8.29
N LYS A 47 20.45 3.98 -7.62
CA LYS A 47 19.11 3.93 -8.21
C LYS A 47 18.20 4.89 -7.46
N ILE A 48 17.64 5.86 -8.17
CA ILE A 48 16.71 6.85 -7.62
C ILE A 48 15.33 6.58 -8.21
N TYR A 49 14.35 6.38 -7.33
CA TYR A 49 12.95 6.16 -7.67
C TYR A 49 12.13 7.34 -7.17
N ILE A 50 11.44 8.03 -8.07
CA ILE A 50 10.56 9.16 -7.74
C ILE A 50 9.15 8.85 -8.25
N PRO A 51 8.30 8.21 -7.42
CA PRO A 51 7.01 7.69 -7.85
C PRO A 51 5.91 8.76 -7.79
N PHE A 52 6.06 9.88 -8.50
CA PHE A 52 5.10 11.00 -8.43
C PHE A 52 3.69 10.63 -8.86
N ALA A 53 3.53 9.93 -9.98
CA ALA A 53 2.23 9.55 -10.50
C ALA A 53 1.57 8.50 -9.59
N SER A 54 2.34 7.51 -9.14
CA SER A 54 1.89 6.49 -8.19
C SER A 54 1.42 7.10 -6.87
N MET A 55 2.18 8.05 -6.30
CA MET A 55 1.81 8.72 -5.05
C MET A 55 0.55 9.56 -5.22
N LEU A 56 0.43 10.31 -6.31
CA LEU A 56 -0.75 11.13 -6.58
C LEU A 56 -2.01 10.28 -6.74
N LEU A 57 -1.91 9.17 -7.48
CA LEU A 57 -3.00 8.20 -7.63
C LEU A 57 -3.42 7.60 -6.28
N LEU A 58 -2.44 7.21 -5.46
CA LEU A 58 -2.68 6.67 -4.12
C LEU A 58 -3.39 7.70 -3.22
N SER A 59 -2.91 8.95 -3.20
CA SER A 59 -3.52 10.02 -2.42
C SER A 59 -4.95 10.31 -2.86
N LEU A 60 -5.22 10.33 -4.17
CA LEU A 60 -6.57 10.51 -4.70
C LEU A 60 -7.49 9.35 -4.31
N ALA A 61 -7.02 8.11 -4.47
CA ALA A 61 -7.78 6.92 -4.10
C ALA A 61 -8.13 6.91 -2.61
N LEU A 62 -7.16 7.20 -1.73
CA LEU A 62 -7.40 7.31 -0.29
C LEU A 62 -8.38 8.43 0.05
N SER A 63 -8.25 9.60 -0.58
CA SER A 63 -9.15 10.73 -0.36
C SER A 63 -10.58 10.40 -0.74
N LEU A 64 -10.79 9.74 -1.89
CA LEU A 64 -12.11 9.29 -2.33
C LEU A 64 -12.68 8.22 -1.39
N LEU A 65 -11.87 7.23 -1.00
CA LEU A 65 -12.29 6.16 -0.09
C LEU A 65 -12.72 6.71 1.26
N LEU A 66 -11.91 7.60 1.87
CA LEU A 66 -12.25 8.25 3.13
C LEU A 66 -13.48 9.15 2.99
N GLY A 67 -13.63 9.85 1.86
CA GLY A 67 -14.81 10.65 1.56
C GLY A 67 -16.10 9.82 1.48
N VAL A 68 -16.03 8.64 0.85
CA VAL A 68 -17.15 7.69 0.76
C VAL A 68 -17.50 7.10 2.13
N ILE A 69 -16.49 6.64 2.88
CA ILE A 69 -16.67 6.15 4.26
C ILE A 69 -17.33 7.23 5.10
N ASN A 70 -16.80 8.46 5.10
CA ASN A 70 -17.35 9.56 5.89
C ASN A 70 -18.80 9.91 5.49
N ARG A 71 -19.19 9.67 4.23
CA ARG A 71 -20.59 9.87 3.80
C ARG A 71 -21.52 8.73 4.19
N LEU A 72 -21.02 7.50 4.32
CA LEU A 72 -21.79 6.33 4.74
C LEU A 72 -21.99 6.25 6.26
N PHE A 73 -21.01 6.69 7.04
CA PHE A 73 -21.05 6.67 8.51
C PHE A 73 -21.60 7.97 9.14
N ARG A 74 -22.07 8.90 8.33
CA ARG A 74 -22.68 10.16 8.76
C ARG A 74 -24.16 10.15 8.45
#